data_AF-A0A1I3DMX7-F1
#
_entry.id   AF-A0A1I3DMX7-F1
#
_cell.length_a   1.000
_cell.length_b   1.000
_cell.length_c   1.000
_cell.angle_alpha   90.00
_cell.angle_beta   90.00
_cell.angle_gamma   90.00
#
_symmetry.space_group_name_H-M   'P 1'
#
loop_
_entity.id
_entity.type
_entity.pdbx_description
1 polymer ?
#
loop_
_entity_poly.entity_id
_entity_poly.type
_entity_poly.pdbx_seq_one_letter_code
_entity_poly.pdbx_strand_id
1 'polypeptide(L)'
;MTNAIFRKLAIRNIRSNKQIYLPYLLSAVATVSMFYLMANLLNNDFIHQRSSTLPLLFNFGVVVIGIFSFIFILYTNSFLIKRRKKELGLYAILGMKKLHVVRVLFLETLITGSIGILLGLIVGTVLGKLSFLALNYVLHFPAKMNFTLSAGTVLLTVGVFAVIFLIALLYNISQVTFSNPIKLMKGKQAGEKEPKSSIFLFLLAIGLLGSGYWISLTISDPIAALTKFFLAVLLVIAGTYFLFISG
;
A
#
# COMPACT_ATOMS: atom_id res chain seq x y z
N MET A 1 30.59 -17.82 -2.23
CA MET A 1 30.28 -16.58 -1.48
C MET A 1 29.05 -16.82 -0.62
N THR A 2 29.21 -16.76 0.70
CA THR A 2 28.27 -17.26 1.72
C THR A 2 27.05 -16.35 1.91
N ASN A 3 25.85 -16.91 2.18
CA ASN A 3 24.61 -16.17 2.44
C ASN A 3 24.74 -15.10 3.55
N ALA A 4 25.66 -15.28 4.49
CA ALA A 4 25.97 -14.32 5.55
C ALA A 4 26.47 -12.96 5.03
N ILE A 5 27.19 -12.93 3.89
CA ILE A 5 27.72 -11.70 3.30
C ILE A 5 26.57 -10.85 2.73
N PHE A 6 25.64 -11.46 2.00
CA PHE A 6 24.47 -10.75 1.45
C PHE A 6 23.56 -10.21 2.55
N ARG A 7 23.37 -10.96 3.65
CA ARG A 7 22.61 -10.48 4.81
C ARG A 7 23.28 -9.29 5.49
N LYS A 8 24.60 -9.35 5.72
CA LYS A 8 25.36 -8.22 6.28
C LYS A 8 25.28 -6.99 5.37
N LEU A 9 25.36 -7.18 4.05
CA LEU A 9 25.26 -6.10 3.08
C LEU A 9 23.87 -5.43 3.12
N ALA A 10 22.79 -6.23 3.11
CA ALA A 10 21.42 -5.72 3.18
C ALA A 10 21.16 -4.91 4.47
N ILE A 11 21.57 -5.43 5.63
CA ILE A 11 21.42 -4.72 6.91
C ILE A 11 22.24 -3.42 6.91
N ARG A 12 23.46 -3.46 6.37
CA ARG A 12 24.30 -2.26 6.26
C ARG A 12 23.66 -1.22 5.34
N ASN A 13 23.09 -1.63 4.21
CA ASN A 13 22.40 -0.73 3.29
C ASN A 13 21.18 -0.06 3.93
N ILE A 14 20.35 -0.81 4.65
CA ILE A 14 19.19 -0.26 5.37
C ILE A 14 19.66 0.75 6.42
N ARG A 15 20.71 0.42 7.19
CA ARG A 15 21.26 1.33 8.21
C ARG A 15 21.96 2.56 7.64
N SER A 16 22.62 2.42 6.49
CA SER A 16 23.31 3.52 5.81
C SER A 16 22.33 4.48 5.13
N ASN A 17 21.18 3.97 4.68
CA ASN A 17 20.16 4.74 3.96
C ASN A 17 18.89 4.98 4.81
N LYS A 18 19.04 5.13 6.13
CA LYS A 18 17.91 5.31 7.07
C LYS A 18 16.97 6.44 6.66
N GLN A 19 17.49 7.56 6.13
CA GLN A 19 16.67 8.70 5.70
C GLN A 19 15.65 8.34 4.61
N ILE A 20 15.87 7.27 3.83
CA ILE A 20 14.95 6.81 2.79
C ILE A 20 14.13 5.61 3.29
N TYR A 21 14.76 4.69 4.01
CA TYR A 21 14.12 3.48 4.52
C TYR A 21 13.15 3.73 5.68
N LEU A 22 13.39 4.75 6.50
CA LEU A 22 12.58 5.04 7.68
C LEU A 22 11.19 5.59 7.28
N PRO A 23 11.06 6.57 6.36
CA PRO A 23 9.76 6.94 5.80
C PRO A 23 9.02 5.78 5.12
N TYR A 24 9.74 4.93 4.38
CA TYR A 24 9.15 3.73 3.77
C TYR A 24 8.59 2.77 4.82
N LEU A 25 9.36 2.45 5.86
CA LEU A 25 8.91 1.58 6.95
C LEU A 25 7.73 2.19 7.71
N LEU A 26 7.76 3.49 8.04
CA LEU A 26 6.64 4.17 8.69
C LEU A 26 5.38 4.10 7.84
N SER A 27 5.49 4.34 6.54
CA SER A 27 4.37 4.26 5.60
C SER A 27 3.79 2.84 5.53
N ALA A 28 4.64 1.82 5.53
CA ALA A 28 4.22 0.42 5.54
C ALA A 28 3.53 0.04 6.86
N VAL A 29 4.11 0.44 8.01
CA VAL A 29 3.53 0.21 9.34
C VAL A 29 2.16 0.86 9.47
N ALA A 30 2.03 2.12 9.05
CA ALA A 30 0.76 2.84 9.08
C ALA A 30 -0.30 2.12 8.22
N THR A 31 0.08 1.71 7.02
CA THR A 31 -0.82 1.06 6.07
C THR A 31 -1.27 -0.33 6.55
N VAL A 32 -0.34 -1.15 7.07
CA VAL A 32 -0.65 -2.45 7.69
C VAL A 32 -1.56 -2.26 8.89
N SER A 33 -1.27 -1.27 9.75
CA SER A 33 -2.07 -1.01 10.95
C SER A 33 -3.50 -0.61 10.60
N MET A 34 -3.69 0.25 9.58
CA MET A 34 -5.00 0.70 9.14
C MET A 34 -5.84 -0.43 8.54
N PHE A 35 -5.22 -1.27 7.71
CA PHE A 35 -5.88 -2.46 7.17
C PHE A 35 -6.28 -3.44 8.29
N TYR A 36 -5.37 -3.70 9.23
CA TYR A 36 -5.63 -4.58 10.37
C TYR A 36 -6.76 -4.06 11.26
N LEU A 37 -6.82 -2.75 11.51
CA LEU A 37 -7.92 -2.13 12.26
C LEU A 37 -9.27 -2.35 11.58
N MET A 38 -9.34 -2.08 10.27
CA MET A 38 -10.58 -2.24 9.50
C MET A 38 -11.02 -3.71 9.48
N ALA A 39 -10.09 -4.64 9.31
CA ALA A 39 -10.38 -6.06 9.33
C ALA A 39 -10.83 -6.56 10.72
N ASN A 40 -10.32 -5.99 11.81
CA ASN A 40 -10.81 -6.30 13.16
C ASN A 40 -12.22 -5.76 13.41
N LEU A 41 -12.54 -4.57 12.90
CA LEU A 41 -13.91 -4.02 13.00
C LEU A 41 -14.92 -4.89 12.25
N LEU A 42 -14.55 -5.36 11.05
CA LEU A 42 -15.38 -6.28 10.26
C LEU A 42 -15.68 -7.59 11.00
N ASN A 43 -14.69 -8.14 11.71
CA ASN A 43 -14.81 -9.44 12.41
C ASN A 43 -15.30 -9.32 13.86
N ASN A 44 -15.77 -8.15 14.30
CA ASN A 44 -16.17 -7.94 15.69
C ASN A 44 -17.66 -8.27 15.90
N ASP A 45 -17.95 -9.20 16.80
CA ASP A 45 -19.32 -9.67 17.07
C ASP A 45 -20.29 -8.54 17.46
N PHE A 46 -19.79 -7.50 18.14
CA PHE A 46 -20.60 -6.34 18.51
C PHE A 46 -21.20 -5.63 17.28
N ILE A 47 -20.45 -5.58 16.17
CA ILE A 47 -20.93 -4.99 14.92
C ILE A 47 -22.00 -5.86 14.26
N HIS A 48 -21.78 -7.18 14.22
CA HIS A 48 -22.72 -8.13 13.62
C HIS A 48 -24.06 -8.19 14.35
N GLN A 49 -24.05 -8.04 15.68
CA GLN A 49 -25.28 -8.07 16.48
C GLN A 49 -26.10 -6.77 16.40
N ARG A 50 -25.46 -5.64 16.07
CA ARG A 50 -26.11 -4.33 16.12
C ARG A 50 -26.88 -3.98 14.84
N SER A 51 -26.36 -4.37 13.69
CA SER A 51 -27.01 -4.13 12.39
C SER A 51 -26.47 -5.08 11.33
N SER A 52 -27.33 -5.59 10.47
CA SER A 52 -26.95 -6.37 9.28
C SER A 52 -26.22 -5.53 8.23
N THR A 53 -26.33 -4.20 8.27
CA THR A 53 -25.72 -3.30 7.27
C THR A 53 -24.29 -2.87 7.60
N LEU A 54 -23.90 -2.85 8.89
CA LEU A 54 -22.57 -2.41 9.31
C LEU A 54 -21.45 -3.35 8.85
N PRO A 55 -21.57 -4.70 8.94
CA PRO A 55 -20.56 -5.60 8.38
C PRO A 55 -20.34 -5.38 6.88
N LEU A 56 -21.40 -5.10 6.13
CA LEU A 56 -21.31 -4.77 4.71
C LEU A 56 -20.42 -3.54 4.50
N LEU A 57 -20.64 -2.48 5.27
CA LEU A 57 -19.89 -1.22 5.21
C LEU A 57 -18.40 -1.40 5.58
N PHE A 58 -18.09 -2.20 6.61
CA PHE A 58 -16.71 -2.49 6.99
C PHE A 58 -16.00 -3.38 5.96
N ASN A 59 -16.70 -4.34 5.35
CA ASN A 59 -16.12 -5.19 4.30
C ASN A 59 -15.65 -4.34 3.12
N PHE A 60 -16.53 -3.46 2.68
CA PHE A 60 -16.23 -2.41 1.73
C PHE A 60 -14.99 -1.58 2.12
N GLY A 61 -14.92 -1.11 3.37
CA GLY A 61 -13.73 -0.43 3.90
C GLY A 61 -12.45 -1.27 3.81
N VAL A 62 -12.51 -2.57 4.13
CA VAL A 62 -11.38 -3.51 4.00
C VAL A 62 -10.91 -3.61 2.55
N VAL A 63 -11.83 -3.71 1.59
CA VAL A 63 -11.50 -3.79 0.16
C VAL A 63 -10.81 -2.51 -0.31
N VAL A 64 -11.36 -1.33 0.00
CA VAL A 64 -10.75 -0.05 -0.41
C VAL A 64 -9.38 0.15 0.24
N ILE A 65 -9.24 -0.13 1.53
CA ILE A 65 -7.93 -0.03 2.19
C ILE A 65 -6.97 -1.06 1.63
N GLY A 66 -7.42 -2.26 1.25
CA GLY A 66 -6.60 -3.26 0.58
C GLY A 66 -6.05 -2.77 -0.77
N ILE A 67 -6.90 -2.20 -1.63
CA ILE A 67 -6.49 -1.62 -2.92
C ILE A 67 -5.54 -0.44 -2.70
N PHE A 68 -5.89 0.48 -1.79
CA PHE A 68 -5.04 1.60 -1.41
C PHE A 68 -3.68 1.11 -0.93
N SER A 69 -3.65 0.10 -0.06
CA SER A 69 -2.42 -0.48 0.48
C SER A 69 -1.52 -1.05 -0.62
N PHE A 70 -2.11 -1.76 -1.58
CA PHE A 70 -1.41 -2.30 -2.72
C PHE A 70 -0.75 -1.19 -3.56
N ILE A 71 -1.52 -0.18 -3.98
CA ILE A 71 -1.02 0.93 -4.80
C ILE A 71 0.05 1.72 -4.03
N PHE A 72 -0.22 2.03 -2.77
CA PHE A 72 0.63 2.86 -1.94
C PHE A 72 1.97 2.19 -1.62
N ILE A 73 1.98 0.89 -1.29
CA ILE A 73 3.23 0.15 -1.07
C ILE A 73 4.03 0.04 -2.37
N LEU A 74 3.39 -0.25 -3.51
CA LEU A 74 4.09 -0.31 -4.79
C LEU A 74 4.71 1.04 -5.18
N TYR A 75 3.96 2.12 -4.99
CA TYR A 75 4.45 3.47 -5.22
C TYR A 75 5.64 3.82 -4.34
N THR A 76 5.52 3.59 -3.02
CA THR A 76 6.58 3.93 -2.06
C THR A 76 7.81 3.06 -2.27
N ASN A 77 7.64 1.79 -2.60
CA ASN A 77 8.72 0.89 -2.98
C ASN A 77 9.42 1.34 -4.26
N SER A 78 8.66 1.76 -5.29
CA SER A 78 9.21 2.34 -6.52
C SER A 78 10.01 3.61 -6.24
N PHE A 79 9.54 4.46 -5.33
CA PHE A 79 10.25 5.66 -4.89
C PHE A 79 11.57 5.31 -4.20
N LEU A 80 11.57 4.29 -3.33
CA LEU A 80 12.77 3.80 -2.66
C LEU A 80 13.82 3.31 -3.67
N ILE A 81 13.44 2.51 -4.66
CA ILE A 81 14.36 2.06 -5.71
C ILE A 81 14.86 3.23 -6.57
N LYS A 82 13.97 4.16 -6.96
CA LYS A 82 14.36 5.36 -7.72
C LYS A 82 15.43 6.18 -7.00
N ARG A 83 15.29 6.38 -5.68
CA ARG A 83 16.28 7.09 -4.84
C ARG A 83 17.61 6.32 -4.73
N ARG A 84 17.58 4.99 -4.84
CA ARG A 84 18.76 4.10 -4.75
C ARG A 84 19.40 3.75 -6.09
N LYS A 85 18.96 4.33 -7.20
CA LYS A 85 19.52 4.07 -8.54
C LYS A 85 21.03 4.27 -8.63
N LYS A 86 21.61 5.27 -7.94
CA LYS A 86 23.07 5.50 -7.92
C LYS A 86 23.84 4.37 -7.23
N GLU A 87 23.33 3.88 -6.10
CA GLU A 87 23.91 2.76 -5.35
C GLU A 87 23.85 1.46 -6.17
N LEU A 88 22.70 1.19 -6.79
CA LEU A 88 22.51 0.03 -7.67
C LEU A 88 23.38 0.12 -8.93
N GLY A 89 23.63 1.33 -9.46
CA GLY A 89 24.55 1.56 -10.58
C GLY A 89 26.02 1.32 -10.20
N LEU A 90 26.44 1.69 -8.99
CA LEU A 90 27.78 1.41 -8.48
C LEU A 90 28.04 -0.10 -8.38
N TYR A 91 27.05 -0.89 -7.98
CA TYR A 91 27.15 -2.36 -7.97
C TYR A 91 27.43 -2.94 -9.36
N ALA A 92 26.85 -2.36 -10.41
CA ALA A 92 27.14 -2.76 -11.79
C ALA A 92 28.57 -2.41 -12.20
N ILE A 93 29.08 -1.22 -11.83
CA ILE A 93 30.44 -0.76 -12.14
C ILE A 93 31.50 -1.61 -11.41
N LEU A 94 31.21 -2.04 -10.17
CA LEU A 94 32.08 -2.91 -9.37
C LEU A 94 32.06 -4.39 -9.84
N GLY A 95 31.46 -4.68 -10.99
CA GLY A 95 31.45 -6.02 -11.59
C GLY A 95 30.52 -7.03 -10.90
N MET A 96 29.59 -6.59 -10.04
CA MET A 96 28.63 -7.53 -9.45
C MET A 96 27.67 -8.06 -10.52
N LYS A 97 27.56 -9.39 -10.60
CA LYS A 97 26.55 -10.03 -11.45
C LYS A 97 25.15 -9.58 -11.04
N LYS A 98 24.25 -9.37 -12.02
CA LYS A 98 22.84 -8.98 -11.80
C LYS A 98 22.13 -9.85 -10.75
N LEU A 99 22.47 -11.15 -10.71
CA LEU A 99 21.93 -12.11 -9.74
C LEU A 99 22.26 -11.76 -8.28
N HIS A 100 23.45 -11.19 -8.01
CA HIS A 100 23.85 -10.78 -6.67
C HIS A 100 23.09 -9.55 -6.20
N VAL A 101 22.84 -8.59 -7.10
CA VAL A 101 22.01 -7.40 -6.81
C VAL A 101 20.58 -7.82 -6.50
N VAL A 102 20.02 -8.75 -7.28
CA VAL A 102 18.68 -9.31 -7.03
C VAL A 102 18.60 -9.98 -5.65
N ARG A 103 19.62 -10.76 -5.24
CA ARG A 103 19.65 -11.37 -3.90
C ARG A 103 19.69 -10.34 -2.77
N VAL A 104 20.40 -9.22 -2.95
CA VAL A 104 20.44 -8.15 -1.96
C VAL A 104 19.06 -7.49 -1.85
N LEU A 105 18.44 -7.15 -2.98
CA LEU A 105 17.08 -6.57 -3.02
C LEU A 105 16.03 -7.49 -2.41
N PHE A 106 16.16 -8.80 -2.64
CA PHE A 106 15.32 -9.81 -2.01
C PHE A 106 15.40 -9.75 -0.48
N LEU A 107 16.62 -9.78 0.07
CA LEU A 107 16.82 -9.72 1.51
C LEU A 107 16.37 -8.39 2.10
N GLU A 108 16.59 -7.27 1.42
CA GLU A 108 16.11 -5.96 1.88
C GLU A 108 14.59 -5.89 1.92
N THR A 109 13.91 -6.37 0.88
CA THR A 109 12.44 -6.39 0.83
C THR A 109 11.87 -7.36 1.87
N LEU A 110 12.50 -8.51 2.07
CA LEU A 110 12.08 -9.49 3.07
C LEU A 110 12.23 -8.95 4.51
N ILE A 111 13.37 -8.31 4.82
CA ILE A 111 13.61 -7.71 6.14
C ILE A 111 12.62 -6.56 6.38
N THR A 112 12.50 -5.64 5.43
CA THR A 112 11.64 -4.46 5.59
C THR A 112 10.17 -4.81 5.60
N GLY A 113 9.72 -5.75 4.75
CA GLY A 113 8.36 -6.26 4.76
C GLY A 113 8.02 -6.98 6.07
N SER A 114 8.91 -7.83 6.57
CA SER A 114 8.69 -8.54 7.85
C SER A 114 8.59 -7.55 9.02
N ILE A 115 9.50 -6.57 9.09
CA ILE A 115 9.46 -5.52 10.12
C ILE A 115 8.20 -4.67 9.98
N GLY A 116 7.82 -4.31 8.76
CA GLY A 116 6.62 -3.53 8.48
C GLY A 116 5.34 -4.23 8.92
N ILE A 117 5.22 -5.54 8.65
CA ILE A 117 4.07 -6.35 9.10
C ILE A 117 4.07 -6.47 10.62
N LEU A 118 5.20 -6.85 11.23
CA LEU A 118 5.30 -7.03 12.69
C LEU A 118 4.98 -5.74 13.44
N LEU A 119 5.63 -4.62 13.09
CA LEU A 119 5.38 -3.34 13.72
C LEU A 119 3.97 -2.82 13.37
N GLY A 120 3.49 -3.04 12.16
CA GLY A 120 2.13 -2.68 11.74
C GLY A 120 1.05 -3.38 12.55
N LEU A 121 1.22 -4.68 12.85
CA LEU A 121 0.35 -5.43 13.73
C LEU A 121 0.44 -4.88 15.16
N ILE A 122 1.63 -4.68 15.72
CA ILE A 122 1.80 -4.14 17.08
C ILE A 122 1.13 -2.77 17.20
N VAL A 123 1.46 -1.83 16.31
CA VAL A 123 0.86 -0.50 16.28
C VAL A 123 -0.64 -0.58 16.06
N GLY A 124 -1.10 -1.45 15.15
CA GLY A 124 -2.52 -1.69 14.91
C GLY A 124 -3.28 -2.22 16.13
N THR A 125 -2.67 -3.09 16.95
CA THR A 125 -3.28 -3.55 18.20
C THR A 125 -3.41 -2.43 19.23
N VAL A 126 -2.38 -1.58 19.36
CA VAL A 126 -2.38 -0.45 20.29
C VAL A 126 -3.41 0.58 19.85
N LEU A 127 -3.36 1.00 18.58
CA LEU A 127 -4.33 1.92 17.99
C LEU A 127 -5.76 1.36 18.04
N GLY A 128 -5.93 0.04 17.93
CA GLY A 128 -7.23 -0.61 17.96
C GLY A 128 -7.86 -0.53 19.33
N LYS A 129 -7.10 -0.86 20.37
CA LYS A 129 -7.55 -0.69 21.76
C LYS A 129 -7.92 0.76 22.05
N LEU A 130 -7.11 1.72 21.61
CA LEU A 130 -7.38 3.15 21.79
C LEU A 130 -8.65 3.58 21.04
N SER A 131 -8.81 3.14 19.79
CA SER A 131 -9.97 3.48 18.94
C SER A 131 -11.28 2.94 19.54
N PHE A 132 -11.27 1.69 20.01
CA PHE A 132 -12.44 1.07 20.66
C PHE A 132 -12.78 1.75 21.99
N LEU A 133 -11.77 2.15 22.76
CA LEU A 133 -11.97 2.90 24.00
C LEU A 133 -12.59 4.28 23.71
N ALA A 134 -12.07 4.98 22.70
CA ALA A 134 -12.62 6.26 22.24
C ALA A 134 -14.07 6.11 21.73
N LEU A 135 -14.37 5.06 20.95
CA LEU A 135 -15.72 4.76 20.47
C LEU A 135 -16.69 4.51 21.63
N ASN A 136 -16.31 3.69 22.61
CA ASN A 136 -17.13 3.44 23.80
C ASN A 136 -17.41 4.73 24.59
N TYR A 137 -16.41 5.62 24.70
CA TYR A 137 -16.55 6.91 25.38
C TYR A 137 -17.50 7.86 24.64
N VAL A 138 -17.35 8.00 23.32
CA VAL A 138 -18.18 8.91 22.51
C VAL A 138 -19.62 8.41 22.39
N LEU A 139 -19.80 7.11 22.16
CA LEU A 139 -21.11 6.53 21.85
C LEU A 139 -21.91 6.11 23.09
N HIS A 140 -21.34 6.28 24.30
CA HIS A 140 -21.98 5.97 25.58
C HIS A 140 -22.63 4.57 25.61
N PHE A 141 -21.92 3.57 25.08
CA PHE A 141 -22.50 2.24 24.91
C PHE A 141 -22.76 1.52 26.25
N PRO A 142 -23.93 0.90 26.45
CA PRO A 142 -24.23 0.11 27.65
C PRO A 142 -23.47 -1.23 27.68
N ALA A 143 -23.13 -1.78 26.51
CA ALA A 143 -22.27 -2.95 26.36
C ALA A 143 -20.93 -2.53 25.76
N LYS A 144 -19.83 -2.85 26.44
CA LYS A 144 -18.48 -2.44 26.01
C LYS A 144 -18.09 -3.19 24.73
N MET A 145 -17.79 -2.45 23.67
CA MET A 145 -17.16 -3.00 22.47
C MET A 145 -15.71 -3.35 22.81
N ASN A 146 -15.37 -4.63 22.82
CA ASN A 146 -14.03 -5.10 23.14
C ASN A 146 -13.21 -5.32 21.88
N PHE A 147 -11.96 -4.85 21.90
CA PHE A 147 -11.00 -5.17 20.85
C PHE A 147 -10.58 -6.65 20.99
N THR A 148 -11.06 -7.50 20.09
CA THR A 148 -10.74 -8.92 20.07
C THR A 148 -9.55 -9.20 19.15
N LEU A 149 -8.52 -9.83 19.70
CA LEU A 149 -7.38 -10.32 18.94
C LEU A 149 -7.76 -11.65 18.27
N SER A 150 -8.32 -11.58 17.07
CA SER A 150 -8.63 -12.78 16.28
C SER A 150 -7.42 -13.25 15.48
N ALA A 151 -7.02 -14.51 15.68
CA ALA A 151 -5.96 -15.15 14.90
C ALA A 151 -6.29 -15.13 13.38
N GLY A 152 -7.57 -15.23 13.02
CA GLY A 152 -8.02 -15.14 11.63
C GLY A 152 -7.70 -13.78 11.00
N THR A 153 -7.95 -12.68 11.72
CA THR A 153 -7.64 -11.32 11.24
C THR A 153 -6.13 -11.09 11.11
N VAL A 154 -5.34 -11.61 12.05
CA VAL A 154 -3.87 -11.53 11.98
C VAL A 154 -3.36 -12.28 10.75
N LEU A 155 -3.82 -13.52 10.54
CA LEU A 155 -3.43 -14.33 9.38
C LEU A 155 -3.84 -13.70 8.05
N LEU A 156 -5.04 -13.11 7.98
CA LEU A 156 -5.52 -12.39 6.81
C LEU A 156 -4.61 -11.20 6.48
N THR A 157 -4.28 -10.37 7.47
CA THR A 157 -3.36 -9.24 7.28
C THR A 157 -1.98 -9.71 6.85
N VAL A 158 -1.41 -10.71 7.52
CA VAL A 158 -0.10 -11.27 7.15
C VAL A 158 -0.12 -11.79 5.72
N GLY A 159 -1.16 -12.53 5.32
CA GLY A 159 -1.32 -13.06 3.97
C GLY A 159 -1.40 -11.97 2.91
N VAL A 160 -2.27 -10.98 3.10
CA VAL A 160 -2.45 -9.87 2.16
C VAL A 160 -1.14 -9.10 1.98
N PHE A 161 -0.49 -8.69 3.07
CA PHE A 161 0.74 -7.91 2.96
C PHE A 161 1.94 -8.74 2.48
N ALA A 162 2.00 -10.05 2.79
CA ALA A 162 3.00 -10.93 2.21
C ALA A 162 2.89 -10.96 0.67
N VAL A 163 1.67 -11.07 0.13
CA VAL A 163 1.43 -11.01 -1.32
C VAL A 163 1.82 -9.64 -1.89
N ILE A 164 1.44 -8.54 -1.22
CA ILE A 164 1.79 -7.18 -1.68
C ILE A 164 3.33 -7.00 -1.73
N PHE A 165 4.05 -7.39 -0.69
CA PHE A 165 5.51 -7.29 -0.66
C PHE A 165 6.18 -8.24 -1.66
N LEU A 166 5.60 -9.42 -1.93
CA LEU A 166 6.07 -10.31 -2.98
C LEU A 166 5.94 -9.65 -4.37
N ILE A 167 4.81 -9.01 -4.66
CA ILE A 167 4.60 -8.30 -5.92
C ILE A 167 5.57 -7.11 -6.02
N ALA A 168 5.76 -6.36 -4.92
CA ALA A 168 6.72 -5.26 -4.84
C ALA A 168 8.16 -5.72 -5.14
N LEU A 169 8.54 -6.89 -4.63
CA LEU A 169 9.82 -7.53 -4.92
C LEU A 169 9.95 -7.90 -6.41
N LEU A 170 8.94 -8.56 -6.99
CA LEU A 170 8.97 -8.93 -8.41
C LEU A 170 9.10 -7.68 -9.29
N TYR A 171 8.40 -6.61 -8.94
CA TYR A 171 8.51 -5.32 -9.59
C TYR A 171 9.94 -4.74 -9.48
N ASN A 172 10.56 -4.81 -8.30
CA ASN A 172 11.95 -4.38 -8.09
C ASN A 172 12.92 -5.18 -8.97
N ILE A 173 12.76 -6.50 -9.04
CA ILE A 173 13.62 -7.37 -9.85
C ILE A 173 13.48 -7.03 -11.33
N SER A 174 12.24 -6.87 -11.82
CA SER A 174 11.98 -6.47 -13.20
C SER A 174 12.62 -5.12 -13.51
N GLN A 175 12.43 -4.13 -12.64
CA GLN A 175 13.01 -2.81 -12.82
C GLN A 175 14.55 -2.86 -12.86
N VAL A 176 15.21 -3.65 -12.02
CA VAL A 176 16.69 -3.72 -12.01
C VAL A 176 17.27 -4.54 -13.17
N THR A 177 16.58 -5.60 -13.62
CA THR A 177 17.09 -6.49 -14.67
C THR A 177 16.88 -5.95 -16.08
N PHE A 178 15.75 -5.26 -16.32
CA PHE A 178 15.36 -4.70 -17.62
C PHE A 178 15.73 -3.22 -17.80
N SER A 179 16.11 -2.49 -16.74
CA SER A 179 16.60 -1.12 -16.89
C SER A 179 18.03 -1.12 -17.43
N ASN A 180 18.21 -0.65 -18.66
CA ASN A 180 19.53 -0.45 -19.25
C ASN A 180 20.38 0.54 -18.39
N PRO A 181 21.55 0.13 -17.87
CA PRO A 181 22.40 0.97 -17.02
C PRO A 181 22.75 2.33 -17.64
N ILE A 182 22.84 2.38 -18.98
CA ILE A 182 23.19 3.55 -19.78
C ILE A 182 22.07 4.61 -19.78
N LYS A 183 20.79 4.21 -19.70
CA LYS A 183 19.66 5.16 -19.53
C LYS A 183 19.54 5.65 -18.08
N LEU A 184 20.07 4.91 -17.11
CA LEU A 184 20.04 5.26 -15.69
C LEU A 184 21.04 6.37 -15.33
N MET A 185 22.21 6.41 -15.98
CA MET A 185 23.24 7.45 -15.78
C MET A 185 22.91 8.78 -16.48
N LYS A 186 22.18 8.76 -17.61
CA LYS A 186 21.65 9.97 -18.26
C LYS A 186 20.35 10.51 -17.63
N GLY A 187 19.85 9.87 -16.56
CA GLY A 187 18.60 10.24 -15.87
C GLY A 187 18.64 11.57 -15.10
N LYS A 188 19.75 12.32 -15.13
CA LYS A 188 19.81 13.71 -14.67
C LYS A 188 19.42 14.73 -15.75
N GLN A 189 19.31 14.34 -17.03
CA GLN A 189 19.06 15.27 -18.15
C GLN A 189 17.83 14.94 -19.01
N ALA A 190 17.16 13.82 -18.79
CA ALA A 190 15.80 13.67 -19.27
C ALA A 190 14.91 14.37 -18.25
N GLY A 191 14.63 15.67 -18.47
CA GLY A 191 13.51 16.32 -17.82
C GLY A 191 12.30 15.40 -17.89
N GLU A 192 11.50 15.36 -16.82
CA GLU A 192 10.21 14.67 -16.86
C GLU A 192 9.54 15.08 -18.17
N LYS A 193 9.44 14.15 -19.13
CA LYS A 193 8.72 14.44 -20.36
C LYS A 193 7.32 14.75 -19.88
N GLU A 194 6.90 16.00 -20.05
CA GLU A 194 5.51 16.40 -19.89
C GLU A 194 4.67 15.31 -20.56
N PRO A 195 3.70 14.73 -19.85
CA PRO A 195 2.85 13.73 -20.44
C PRO A 195 2.27 14.35 -21.71
N LYS A 196 2.46 13.69 -22.86
CA LYS A 196 1.86 14.19 -24.10
C LYS A 196 0.36 14.21 -23.86
N SER A 197 -0.20 15.41 -23.71
CA SER A 197 -1.61 15.61 -23.46
C SER A 197 -2.40 14.84 -24.51
N SER A 198 -3.05 13.76 -24.07
CA SER A 198 -3.88 12.95 -24.94
C SER A 198 -5.32 13.39 -24.65
N ILE A 199 -5.91 14.07 -25.62
CA ILE A 199 -7.30 14.55 -25.57
C ILE A 199 -8.26 13.39 -25.29
N PHE A 200 -7.91 12.17 -25.74
CA PHE A 200 -8.65 10.95 -25.43
C PHE A 200 -8.66 10.60 -23.93
N LEU A 201 -7.51 10.64 -23.25
CA LEU A 201 -7.44 10.42 -21.80
C LEU A 201 -8.20 11.51 -21.02
N PHE A 202 -8.19 12.75 -21.51
CA PHE A 202 -8.95 13.85 -20.91
C PHE A 202 -10.47 13.62 -21.02
N LEU A 203 -10.97 13.23 -22.20
CA LEU A 203 -12.38 12.87 -22.42
C LEU A 203 -12.80 11.65 -21.57
N LEU A 204 -11.94 10.64 -21.50
CA LEU A 204 -12.16 9.46 -20.66
C LEU A 204 -12.23 9.83 -19.17
N ALA A 205 -11.33 10.71 -18.71
CA ALA A 205 -11.33 11.21 -17.34
C ALA A 205 -12.62 11.95 -16.99
N ILE A 206 -13.09 12.83 -17.87
CA ILE A 206 -14.37 13.54 -17.69
C ILE A 206 -15.54 12.56 -17.66
N GLY A 207 -15.57 11.56 -18.54
CA GLY A 207 -16.63 10.53 -18.55
C GLY A 207 -16.66 9.70 -17.26
N LEU A 208 -15.49 9.30 -16.75
CA LEU A 208 -15.38 8.57 -15.48
C LEU A 208 -15.77 9.42 -14.27
N LEU A 209 -15.35 10.69 -14.24
CA LEU A 209 -15.74 11.63 -13.18
C LEU A 209 -17.24 11.92 -13.22
N GLY A 210 -17.78 12.20 -14.40
CA GLY A 210 -19.19 12.48 -14.62
C GLY A 210 -20.09 11.30 -14.24
N SER A 211 -19.72 10.08 -14.65
CA SER A 211 -20.45 8.86 -14.26
C SER A 211 -20.37 8.58 -12.77
N GLY A 212 -19.20 8.75 -12.13
CA GLY A 212 -19.05 8.62 -10.67
C GLY A 212 -19.91 9.63 -9.89
N TYR A 213 -19.96 10.88 -10.35
CA TYR A 213 -20.78 11.93 -9.73
C TYR A 213 -22.27 11.71 -9.95
N TRP A 214 -22.67 11.33 -11.16
CA TRP A 214 -24.05 10.98 -11.49
C TRP A 214 -24.55 9.86 -10.58
N ILE A 215 -23.77 8.79 -10.47
CA ILE A 215 -24.10 7.64 -9.62
C ILE A 215 -24.26 8.10 -8.17
N SER A 216 -23.37 8.95 -7.65
CA SER A 216 -23.49 9.50 -6.29
C SER A 216 -24.78 10.32 -6.07
N LEU A 217 -25.21 11.10 -7.07
CA LEU A 217 -26.38 11.97 -6.96
C LEU A 217 -27.73 11.25 -7.16
N THR A 218 -27.75 10.10 -7.83
CA THR A 218 -29.00 9.37 -8.19
C THR A 218 -29.37 8.27 -7.18
N ILE A 219 -28.56 8.10 -6.13
CA ILE A 219 -28.80 7.08 -5.11
C ILE A 219 -29.83 7.60 -4.11
N SER A 220 -31.04 7.04 -4.16
CA SER A 220 -32.12 7.33 -3.20
C SER A 220 -32.28 6.26 -2.12
N ASP A 221 -31.72 5.07 -2.33
CA ASP A 221 -31.90 3.90 -1.46
C ASP A 221 -30.60 3.55 -0.69
N PRO A 222 -30.56 3.60 0.65
CA PRO A 222 -29.35 3.44 1.47
C PRO A 222 -28.59 2.11 1.27
N ILE A 223 -29.27 1.05 0.84
CA ILE A 223 -28.64 -0.27 0.66
C ILE A 223 -28.03 -0.41 -0.75
N ALA A 224 -28.75 0.05 -1.78
CA ALA A 224 -28.20 0.16 -3.13
C ALA A 224 -27.10 1.24 -3.21
N ALA A 225 -27.12 2.21 -2.28
CA ALA A 225 -26.08 3.19 -2.10
C ALA A 225 -24.72 2.54 -1.87
N LEU A 226 -24.63 1.56 -0.97
CA LEU A 226 -23.33 1.02 -0.56
C LEU A 226 -22.55 0.37 -1.72
N THR A 227 -23.24 -0.39 -2.59
CA THR A 227 -22.61 -1.04 -3.75
C THR A 227 -22.27 -0.04 -4.86
N LYS A 228 -23.20 0.87 -5.19
CA LYS A 228 -23.01 1.87 -6.25
C LYS A 228 -22.05 2.99 -5.85
N PHE A 229 -21.98 3.35 -4.57
CA PHE A 229 -21.04 4.32 -4.01
C PHE A 229 -19.59 3.84 -4.17
N PHE A 230 -19.33 2.55 -3.96
CA PHE A 230 -17.99 1.99 -4.16
C PHE A 230 -17.53 2.03 -5.61
N LEU A 231 -18.43 1.68 -6.53
CA LEU A 231 -18.17 1.85 -7.96
C LEU A 231 -17.90 3.33 -8.29
N ALA A 232 -18.69 4.25 -7.74
CA ALA A 232 -18.49 5.69 -7.92
C ALA A 232 -17.13 6.16 -7.39
N VAL A 233 -16.70 5.73 -6.20
CA VAL A 233 -15.38 6.09 -5.64
C VAL A 233 -14.25 5.57 -6.52
N LEU A 234 -14.32 4.33 -7.00
CA LEU A 234 -13.31 3.78 -7.92
C LEU A 234 -13.28 4.54 -9.25
N LEU A 235 -14.44 4.88 -9.81
CA LEU A 235 -14.55 5.70 -11.02
C LEU A 235 -13.94 7.09 -10.81
N VAL A 236 -14.15 7.72 -9.65
CA VAL A 236 -13.58 9.02 -9.31
C VAL A 236 -12.06 8.95 -9.11
N ILE A 237 -11.54 7.91 -8.45
CA ILE A 237 -10.09 7.70 -8.31
C ILE A 237 -9.44 7.49 -9.70
N ALA A 238 -10.04 6.66 -10.55
CA ALA A 238 -9.54 6.43 -11.90
C ALA A 238 -9.64 7.71 -12.77
N GLY A 239 -10.76 8.41 -12.69
CA GLY A 239 -11.01 9.65 -13.42
C GLY A 239 -10.05 10.76 -13.01
N THR A 240 -9.81 10.98 -11.72
CA THR A 240 -8.81 11.95 -11.25
C THR A 240 -7.40 11.58 -11.68
N TYR A 241 -7.01 10.29 -11.60
CA TYR A 241 -5.71 9.83 -12.08
C TYR A 241 -5.49 10.11 -13.57
N PHE A 242 -6.49 9.79 -14.41
CA PHE A 242 -6.41 10.08 -15.84
C PHE A 242 -6.42 11.58 -16.15
N LEU A 243 -7.16 12.38 -15.37
CA LEU A 243 -7.17 13.84 -15.51
C LEU A 243 -5.75 14.41 -15.30
N PHE A 244 -5.08 14.01 -14.22
CA PHE A 244 -3.70 14.44 -13.91
C PHE A 244 -2.63 13.92 -14.88
N ILE A 245 -2.91 12.85 -15.63
CA ILE A 245 -2.01 12.34 -16.67
C ILE A 245 -2.30 12.99 -18.02
N SER A 246 -3.50 13.52 -18.21
CA SER A 246 -3.93 14.12 -19.48
C SER A 246 -3.51 15.58 -19.68
N GLY A 247 -3.17 16.29 -18.61
CA GLY A 247 -2.64 17.66 -18.62
C GLY A 247 -1.15 17.68 -18.34
#